data_AF-A0A2D2B1C8-F1
#
_entry.id   AF-A0A2D2B1C8-F1
#
_cell.length_a   1.000
_cell.length_b   1.000
_cell.length_c   1.000
_cell.angle_alpha   90.00
_cell.angle_beta   90.00
_cell.angle_gamma   90.00
#
_symmetry.space_group_name_H-M   'P 1'
#
loop_
_entity.id
_entity.type
_entity.pdbx_description
1 polymer ?
#
loop_
_entity_poly.entity_id
_entity_poly.type
_entity_poly.pdbx_seq_one_letter_code
_entity_poly.pdbx_strand_id
1 'polypeptide(L)'
;MMNRRQALFAAVALSLTAHDALARAPQPRTRWKVRTSEGFDALCFLGPLSGKPFYADYYREELAAFLPGMSQEAMAALASLYEEADRQKALLGPNLCTYLSGGPDATLDQLIDALEQAETVIKPPLDASPYALNAEEWRAFMAQQPRVLIVLKAMRDAGFGAFRRKYVDERAARRVPALGARLAGTDVITEQERLLGRRFADPSLEVILLYFSKPHGIKIQGQRFLTHLDYPDEAVIRNAAHEMLHPPFPMDGPLAKSVMATMNRDPLLTRVLAEHDPAFGYNSMEGILNEDTVQALEQIVSERLGVAKPAGERWRASDDGMHLFAAALYGMLKADGYDRTGGNIETWMDKALAAGRLSPKSIAGSASKVLDLPADQLWKKA
;
A
#
# COMPACT_ATOMS: atom_id res chain seq x y z
N MET A 1 -20.10 -70.22 -20.22
CA MET A 1 -20.71 -69.91 -18.90
C MET A 1 -19.59 -69.53 -17.94
N MET A 2 -19.43 -68.24 -17.64
CA MET A 2 -18.42 -67.73 -16.71
C MET A 2 -18.95 -67.73 -15.27
N ASN A 3 -18.12 -68.18 -14.34
CA ASN A 3 -18.48 -68.47 -12.95
C ASN A 3 -18.58 -67.18 -12.10
N ARG A 4 -19.61 -67.08 -11.26
CA ARG A 4 -19.97 -65.91 -10.41
C ARG A 4 -18.85 -65.41 -9.47
N ARG A 5 -17.77 -66.18 -9.27
CA ARG A 5 -16.60 -65.79 -8.46
C ARG A 5 -15.53 -64.98 -9.18
N GLN A 6 -15.53 -64.94 -10.52
CA GLN A 6 -14.58 -64.12 -11.29
C GLN A 6 -15.08 -62.68 -11.54
N ALA A 7 -16.38 -62.41 -11.34
CA ALA A 7 -16.94 -61.06 -11.45
C ALA A 7 -16.66 -60.18 -10.21
N LEU A 8 -16.34 -60.76 -9.05
CA LEU A 8 -16.10 -59.98 -7.82
C LEU A 8 -14.66 -59.46 -7.66
N PHE A 9 -13.67 -59.96 -8.42
CA PHE A 9 -12.30 -59.47 -8.37
C PHE A 9 -11.97 -58.37 -9.40
N ALA A 10 -12.86 -58.13 -10.37
CA ALA A 10 -12.71 -57.01 -11.32
C ALA A 10 -13.33 -55.69 -10.79
N ALA A 11 -14.15 -55.73 -9.74
CA ALA A 11 -14.79 -54.55 -9.16
C ALA A 11 -13.99 -53.89 -8.02
N VAL A 12 -13.00 -54.58 -7.44
CA VAL A 12 -12.14 -54.02 -6.37
C VAL A 12 -10.85 -53.41 -6.94
N ALA A 13 -10.43 -53.79 -8.14
CA ALA A 13 -9.24 -53.21 -8.80
C ALA A 13 -9.48 -51.89 -9.56
N LEU A 14 -10.75 -51.47 -9.71
CA LEU A 14 -11.13 -50.19 -10.35
C LEU A 14 -11.54 -49.10 -9.36
N SER A 15 -11.45 -49.37 -8.05
CA SER A 15 -11.81 -48.40 -7.00
C SER A 15 -10.61 -47.71 -6.34
N LEU A 16 -9.38 -48.03 -6.76
CA LEU A 16 -8.14 -47.48 -6.17
C LEU A 16 -7.38 -46.49 -7.06
N THR A 17 -7.89 -46.14 -8.24
CA THR A 17 -7.27 -45.13 -9.13
C THR A 17 -8.16 -43.91 -9.41
N ALA A 18 -9.34 -43.84 -8.80
CA ALA A 18 -10.28 -42.71 -8.94
C ALA A 18 -10.23 -41.70 -7.77
N HIS A 19 -9.28 -41.84 -6.84
CA HIS A 19 -9.13 -40.93 -5.70
C HIS A 19 -8.08 -39.82 -5.88
N ASP A 20 -7.29 -39.83 -6.96
CA ASP A 20 -6.18 -38.87 -7.17
C ASP A 20 -6.45 -37.81 -8.27
N ALA A 21 -7.69 -37.66 -8.73
CA ALA A 21 -8.08 -36.61 -9.67
C ALA A 21 -9.16 -35.66 -9.11
N LEU A 22 -9.27 -35.54 -7.78
CA LEU A 22 -9.72 -34.28 -7.20
C LEU A 22 -8.63 -33.25 -7.54
N ALA A 23 -8.83 -32.52 -8.64
CA ALA A 23 -7.95 -31.46 -9.10
C ALA A 23 -7.51 -30.62 -7.89
N ARG A 24 -6.28 -30.83 -7.44
CA ARG A 24 -5.68 -30.05 -6.37
C ARG A 24 -5.77 -28.62 -6.86
N ALA A 25 -6.57 -27.78 -6.18
CA ALA A 25 -6.69 -26.38 -6.53
C ALA A 25 -5.27 -25.83 -6.71
N PRO A 26 -4.99 -25.09 -7.80
CA PRO A 26 -3.64 -24.58 -8.05
C PRO A 26 -3.16 -23.87 -6.80
N GLN A 27 -1.94 -24.20 -6.34
CA GLN A 27 -1.41 -23.57 -5.14
C GLN A 27 -1.32 -22.06 -5.37
N PRO A 28 -1.70 -21.24 -4.37
CA PRO A 28 -1.53 -19.80 -4.44
C PRO A 28 -0.11 -19.44 -4.85
N ARG A 29 0.01 -18.54 -5.83
CA ARG A 29 1.30 -18.02 -6.28
C ARG A 29 1.92 -17.10 -5.24
N THR A 30 1.09 -16.35 -4.52
CA THR A 30 1.52 -15.41 -3.48
C THR A 30 2.16 -16.15 -2.30
N ARG A 31 3.42 -15.81 -2.02
CA ARG A 31 4.17 -16.31 -0.85
C ARG A 31 4.25 -15.25 0.23
N TRP A 32 3.43 -15.42 1.25
CA TRP A 32 3.32 -14.46 2.34
C TRP A 32 4.45 -14.59 3.36
N LYS A 33 4.94 -13.45 3.83
CA LYS A 33 5.74 -13.32 5.05
C LYS A 33 5.09 -12.30 5.96
N VAL A 34 4.88 -12.64 7.23
CA VAL A 34 4.29 -11.74 8.22
C VAL A 34 5.26 -11.61 9.38
N ARG A 35 5.58 -10.38 9.78
CA ARG A 35 6.44 -10.11 10.93
C ARG A 35 6.17 -8.73 11.52
N THR A 36 6.91 -8.38 12.56
CA THR A 36 7.00 -7.01 13.09
C THR A 36 8.37 -6.39 12.81
N SER A 37 8.53 -5.11 13.11
CA SER A 37 9.81 -4.39 13.05
C SER A 37 9.86 -3.30 14.11
N GLU A 38 10.88 -3.31 14.96
CA GLU A 38 11.11 -2.19 15.90
C GLU A 38 11.63 -0.94 15.19
N GLY A 39 12.51 -1.11 14.18
CA GLY A 39 13.05 0.01 13.41
C GLY A 39 11.94 0.82 12.71
N PHE A 40 11.02 0.15 12.02
CA PHE A 40 9.91 0.86 11.38
C PHE A 40 8.90 1.44 12.36
N ASP A 41 8.66 0.80 13.51
CA ASP A 41 7.86 1.41 14.57
C ASP A 41 8.49 2.71 15.06
N ALA A 42 9.83 2.76 15.21
CA ALA A 42 10.53 3.99 15.59
C ALA A 42 10.35 5.10 14.54
N LEU A 43 10.50 4.78 13.25
CA LEU A 43 10.30 5.74 12.17
C LEU A 43 8.85 6.25 12.09
N CYS A 44 7.86 5.36 12.24
CA CYS A 44 6.46 5.76 12.22
C CYS A 44 6.09 6.61 13.44
N PHE A 45 6.72 6.35 14.60
CA PHE A 45 6.48 7.10 15.83
C PHE A 45 6.98 8.56 15.78
N LEU A 46 7.80 8.93 14.78
CA LEU A 46 8.19 10.33 14.55
C LEU A 46 6.98 11.24 14.29
N GLY A 47 5.94 10.74 13.61
CA GLY A 47 4.68 11.44 13.37
C GLY A 47 4.02 11.86 14.67
N PRO A 48 3.65 10.91 15.54
CA PRO A 48 3.12 11.20 16.87
C PRO A 48 4.05 12.10 17.70
N LEU A 49 5.36 11.81 17.73
CA LEU A 49 6.33 12.58 18.51
C LEU A 49 6.42 14.05 18.10
N SER A 50 6.11 14.38 16.85
CA SER A 50 6.08 15.78 16.38
C SER A 50 4.99 16.63 17.05
N GLY A 51 4.00 16.00 17.70
CA GLY A 51 2.86 16.68 18.33
C GLY A 51 1.80 17.15 17.33
N LYS A 52 1.94 16.86 16.03
CA LYS A 52 0.93 17.19 15.02
C LYS A 52 -0.39 16.46 15.32
N PRO A 53 -1.54 17.16 15.42
CA PRO A 53 -2.81 16.56 15.83
C PRO A 53 -3.21 15.33 15.00
N PHE A 54 -3.01 15.39 13.68
CA PHE A 54 -3.30 14.28 12.75
C PHE A 54 -2.68 12.95 13.18
N TYR A 55 -1.48 12.97 13.77
CA TYR A 55 -0.81 11.76 14.28
C TYR A 55 -1.00 11.58 15.78
N ALA A 56 -0.82 12.66 16.55
CA ALA A 56 -0.78 12.61 18.00
C ALA A 56 -2.10 12.13 18.61
N ASP A 57 -3.24 12.38 17.96
CA ASP A 57 -4.54 11.98 18.45
C ASP A 57 -4.72 10.47 18.55
N TYR A 58 -4.02 9.69 17.74
CA TYR A 58 -4.04 8.23 17.78
C TYR A 58 -3.25 7.64 18.97
N TYR A 59 -2.35 8.43 19.57
CA TYR A 59 -1.30 7.93 20.46
C TYR A 59 -1.12 8.79 21.72
N ARG A 60 -2.18 9.43 22.20
CA ARG A 60 -2.10 10.42 23.31
C ARG A 60 -1.49 9.83 24.59
N GLU A 61 -1.89 8.61 24.95
CA GLU A 61 -1.39 7.93 26.15
C GLU A 61 0.08 7.52 26.00
N GLU A 62 0.42 6.99 24.83
CA GLU A 62 1.77 6.61 24.47
C GLU A 62 2.73 7.80 24.48
N LEU A 63 2.29 8.95 23.94
CA LEU A 63 3.05 10.18 23.95
C LEU A 63 3.26 10.71 25.36
N ALA A 64 2.22 10.74 26.20
CA ALA A 64 2.34 11.16 27.59
C ALA A 64 3.36 10.31 28.38
N ALA A 65 3.43 9.02 28.08
CA ALA A 65 4.36 8.10 28.73
C ALA A 65 5.80 8.22 28.20
N PHE A 66 6.00 8.53 26.91
CA PHE A 66 7.32 8.49 26.28
C PHE A 66 8.03 9.85 26.20
N LEU A 67 7.29 10.93 25.94
CA LEU A 67 7.85 12.28 25.77
C LEU A 67 8.76 12.75 26.93
N PRO A 68 8.48 12.45 28.22
CA PRO A 68 9.37 12.86 29.30
C PRO A 68 10.80 12.30 29.20
N GLY A 69 11.00 11.20 28.46
CA GLY A 69 12.33 10.62 28.23
C GLY A 69 13.11 11.26 27.09
N MET A 70 12.47 12.11 26.27
CA MET A 70 13.11 12.73 25.10
C MET A 70 13.91 13.97 25.50
N SER A 71 15.12 14.10 24.94
CA SER A 71 15.95 15.29 25.16
C SER A 71 15.41 16.50 24.39
N GLN A 72 15.67 17.70 24.91
CA GLN A 72 15.30 18.95 24.23
C GLN A 72 15.96 19.07 22.85
N GLU A 73 17.21 18.63 22.73
CA GLU A 73 17.95 18.61 21.46
C GLU A 73 17.25 17.72 20.42
N ALA A 74 16.81 16.53 20.81
CA ALA A 74 16.10 15.63 19.91
C ALA A 74 14.74 16.21 19.48
N MET A 75 14.00 16.82 20.40
CA MET A 75 12.73 17.46 20.05
C MET A 75 12.92 18.65 19.11
N ALA A 76 13.98 19.45 19.29
CA ALA A 76 14.33 20.53 18.38
C ALA A 76 14.75 20.00 16.98
N ALA A 77 15.56 18.93 16.94
CA ALA A 77 15.93 18.26 15.70
C ALA A 77 14.69 17.74 14.95
N LEU A 78 13.77 17.07 15.65
CA LEU A 78 12.52 16.57 15.09
C LEU A 78 11.63 17.69 14.53
N ALA A 79 11.47 18.79 15.27
CA ALA A 79 10.70 19.95 14.81
C ALA A 79 11.28 20.50 13.50
N SER A 80 12.61 20.66 13.42
CA SER A 80 13.26 21.18 12.22
C SER A 80 13.17 20.24 10.99
N LEU A 81 13.05 18.92 11.21
CA LEU A 81 12.83 17.94 10.15
C LEU A 81 11.40 18.06 9.61
N TYR A 82 10.41 18.23 10.50
CA TYR A 82 9.02 18.43 10.10
C TYR A 82 8.77 19.75 9.39
N GLU A 83 9.39 20.84 9.83
CA GLU A 83 9.32 22.13 9.13
C GLU A 83 9.83 22.03 7.69
N GLU A 84 10.92 21.28 7.47
CA GLU A 84 11.45 21.03 6.12
C GLU A 84 10.49 20.17 5.30
N ALA A 85 9.99 19.07 5.88
CA ALA A 85 9.03 18.19 5.20
C ALA A 85 7.75 18.95 4.81
N ASP A 86 7.24 19.82 5.68
CA ASP A 86 6.05 20.64 5.41
C ASP A 86 6.27 21.64 4.25
N ARG A 87 7.44 22.29 4.21
CA ARG A 87 7.80 23.17 3.08
C ARG A 87 7.82 22.41 1.76
N GLN A 88 8.24 21.16 1.79
CA GLN A 88 8.29 20.27 0.63
C GLN A 88 6.95 19.56 0.36
N LYS A 89 5.92 19.76 1.20
CA LYS A 89 4.66 19.02 1.17
C LYS A 89 4.86 17.49 1.20
N ALA A 90 5.85 17.05 1.97
CA ALA A 90 6.30 15.67 2.07
C ALA A 90 5.95 15.06 3.44
N LEU A 91 5.77 13.73 3.46
CA LEU A 91 5.52 12.97 4.69
C LEU A 91 6.83 12.40 5.24
N LEU A 92 7.35 12.96 6.34
CA LEU A 92 8.65 12.59 6.89
C LEU A 92 8.76 11.09 7.22
N GLY A 93 7.89 10.56 8.10
CA GLY A 93 7.92 9.16 8.54
C GLY A 93 7.81 8.16 7.39
N PRO A 94 6.75 8.24 6.54
CA PRO A 94 6.60 7.39 5.36
C PRO A 94 7.78 7.43 4.39
N ASN A 95 8.35 8.62 4.12
CA ASN A 95 9.53 8.73 3.25
C ASN A 95 10.75 8.05 3.87
N LEU A 96 11.01 8.24 5.17
CA LEU A 96 12.11 7.56 5.86
C LEU A 96 11.92 6.03 5.87
N CYS A 97 10.71 5.54 6.11
CA CYS A 97 10.40 4.12 6.00
C CYS A 97 10.73 3.58 4.60
N THR A 98 10.38 4.32 3.55
CA THR A 98 10.67 3.94 2.16
C THR A 98 12.17 3.92 1.88
N TYR A 99 12.88 5.01 2.17
CA TYR A 99 14.31 5.13 1.87
C TYR A 99 15.16 4.12 2.64
N LEU A 100 14.82 3.86 3.91
CA LEU A 100 15.60 2.97 4.78
C LEU A 100 15.23 1.49 4.64
N SER A 101 14.14 1.16 3.95
CA SER A 101 13.62 -0.21 3.89
C SER A 101 14.50 -1.23 3.18
N GLY A 102 15.47 -0.79 2.38
CA GLY A 102 16.47 -1.68 1.79
C GLY A 102 17.49 -2.24 2.80
N GLY A 103 17.61 -1.63 3.98
CA GLY A 103 18.54 -2.03 5.03
C GLY A 103 17.92 -2.89 6.14
N PRO A 104 18.73 -3.30 7.14
CA PRO A 104 18.26 -3.97 8.35
C PRO A 104 17.28 -3.12 9.16
N ASP A 105 16.16 -3.73 9.58
CA ASP A 105 15.06 -3.02 10.25
C ASP A 105 14.55 -3.73 11.52
N ALA A 106 15.19 -4.82 11.96
CA ALA A 106 14.60 -5.65 13.02
C ALA A 106 14.60 -4.94 14.38
N THR A 107 15.64 -4.15 14.67
CA THR A 107 15.81 -3.35 15.90
C THR A 107 16.09 -1.88 15.57
N LEU A 108 15.87 -1.00 16.55
CA LEU A 108 16.26 0.41 16.41
C LEU A 108 17.78 0.57 16.24
N ASP A 109 18.59 -0.24 16.93
CA ASP A 109 20.05 -0.21 16.78
C ASP A 109 20.49 -0.56 15.36
N GLN A 110 19.91 -1.61 14.76
CA GLN A 110 20.20 -1.99 13.37
C GLN A 110 19.84 -0.88 12.38
N LEU A 111 18.73 -0.18 12.61
CA LEU A 111 18.32 0.94 11.79
C LEU A 111 19.30 2.13 11.93
N ILE A 112 19.76 2.42 13.14
CA ILE A 112 20.76 3.46 13.42
C ILE A 112 22.07 3.12 12.70
N ASP A 113 22.58 1.90 12.87
CA ASP A 113 23.82 1.43 12.23
C ASP A 113 23.73 1.50 10.69
N ALA A 114 22.59 1.09 10.14
CA ALA A 114 22.32 1.15 8.69
C ALA A 114 22.28 2.60 8.19
N LEU A 115 21.68 3.51 8.95
CA LEU A 115 21.63 4.94 8.62
C LEU A 115 23.01 5.58 8.70
N GLU A 116 23.84 5.23 9.69
CA GLU A 116 25.23 5.70 9.78
C GLU A 116 26.07 5.23 8.58
N GLN A 117 25.76 4.05 8.04
CA GLN A 117 26.40 3.43 6.88
C GLN A 117 25.56 3.59 5.60
N ALA A 118 24.81 4.69 5.48
CA ALA A 118 23.82 4.87 4.41
C ALA A 118 24.39 4.66 2.99
N GLU A 119 25.61 5.10 2.71
CA GLU A 119 26.26 4.95 1.40
C GLU A 119 26.44 3.47 0.98
N THR A 120 26.69 2.57 1.93
CA THR A 120 26.99 1.17 1.64
C THR A 120 25.82 0.24 1.93
N VAL A 121 24.93 0.60 2.85
CA VAL A 121 23.82 -0.26 3.32
C VAL A 121 22.47 0.17 2.73
N ILE A 122 22.22 1.48 2.61
CA ILE A 122 20.92 2.02 2.21
C ILE A 122 20.88 2.39 0.74
N LYS A 123 21.93 3.06 0.25
CA LYS A 123 21.97 3.59 -1.11
C LYS A 123 21.85 2.50 -2.19
N PRO A 124 22.61 1.38 -2.13
CA PRO A 124 22.55 0.38 -3.19
C PRO A 124 21.14 -0.24 -3.41
N PRO A 125 20.40 -0.71 -2.38
CA PRO A 125 19.06 -1.22 -2.60
C PRO A 125 18.07 -0.12 -3.01
N LEU A 126 18.23 1.12 -2.51
CA LEU A 126 17.38 2.25 -2.90
C LEU A 126 17.55 2.59 -4.39
N ASP A 127 18.79 2.65 -4.89
CA ASP A 127 19.11 2.89 -6.30
C ASP A 127 18.56 1.78 -7.22
N ALA A 128 18.45 0.55 -6.72
CA ALA A 128 17.87 -0.57 -7.45
C ALA A 128 16.33 -0.61 -7.41
N SER A 129 15.70 0.33 -6.68
CA SER A 129 14.25 0.39 -6.50
C SER A 129 13.60 1.49 -7.35
N PRO A 130 12.28 1.46 -7.54
CA PRO A 130 11.53 2.58 -8.15
C PRO A 130 11.61 3.90 -7.35
N TYR A 131 12.15 3.88 -6.14
CA TYR A 131 12.33 5.04 -5.27
C TYR A 131 13.75 5.62 -5.33
N ALA A 132 14.55 5.24 -6.34
CA ALA A 132 15.90 5.74 -6.51
C ALA A 132 15.94 7.27 -6.50
N LEU A 133 16.79 7.82 -5.63
CA LEU A 133 17.00 9.26 -5.52
C LEU A 133 18.10 9.69 -6.49
N ASN A 134 17.86 10.79 -7.20
CA ASN A 134 18.91 11.41 -7.99
C ASN A 134 20.02 11.99 -7.09
N ALA A 135 21.12 12.45 -7.67
CA ALA A 135 22.29 12.91 -6.90
C ALA A 135 22.00 14.12 -5.99
N GLU A 136 21.06 14.99 -6.36
CA GLU A 136 20.64 16.14 -5.55
C GLU A 136 19.74 15.69 -4.40
N GLU A 137 18.76 14.85 -4.68
CA GLU A 137 17.84 14.28 -3.68
C GLU A 137 18.60 13.44 -2.65
N TRP A 138 19.56 12.61 -3.07
CA TRP A 138 20.42 11.84 -2.17
C TRP A 138 21.23 12.77 -1.26
N ARG A 139 21.81 13.85 -1.82
CA ARG A 139 22.55 14.85 -1.04
C ARG A 139 21.65 15.55 -0.02
N ALA A 140 20.42 15.87 -0.40
CA ALA A 140 19.43 16.48 0.48
C ALA A 140 19.03 15.53 1.62
N PHE A 141 18.83 14.24 1.32
CA PHE A 141 18.60 13.20 2.33
C PHE A 141 19.77 13.08 3.31
N MET A 142 21.00 12.99 2.79
CA MET A 142 22.21 12.90 3.62
C MET A 142 22.44 14.17 4.47
N ALA A 143 21.99 15.34 4.02
CA ALA A 143 22.01 16.56 4.83
C ALA A 143 21.04 16.51 6.02
N GLN A 144 19.99 15.69 5.97
CA GLN A 144 19.05 15.47 7.07
C GLN A 144 19.51 14.37 8.03
N GLN A 145 20.35 13.44 7.56
CA GLN A 145 20.81 12.25 8.29
C GLN A 145 21.30 12.55 9.72
N PRO A 146 22.12 13.59 10.01
CA PRO A 146 22.57 13.85 11.38
C PRO A 146 21.41 14.14 12.34
N ARG A 147 20.39 14.88 11.89
CA ARG A 147 19.21 15.20 12.71
C ARG A 147 18.33 13.97 12.94
N VAL A 148 18.18 13.12 11.93
CA VAL A 148 17.46 11.85 12.07
C VAL A 148 18.18 10.95 13.10
N LEU A 149 19.51 10.86 13.03
CA LEU A 149 20.31 10.11 14.01
C LEU A 149 20.17 10.64 15.43
N ILE A 150 20.14 11.97 15.64
CA ILE A 150 19.90 12.57 16.96
C ILE A 150 18.58 12.06 17.54
N VAL A 151 17.50 12.10 16.75
CA VAL A 151 16.17 11.68 17.22
C VAL A 151 16.15 10.18 17.52
N LEU A 152 16.64 9.33 16.61
CA LEU A 152 16.63 7.87 16.79
C LEU A 152 17.49 7.43 17.97
N LYS A 153 18.67 8.03 18.17
CA LYS A 153 19.52 7.76 19.34
C LYS A 153 18.86 8.19 20.63
N ALA A 154 18.21 9.35 20.66
CA ALA A 154 17.45 9.78 21.83
C ALA A 154 16.27 8.85 22.14
N MET A 155 15.57 8.33 21.12
CA MET A 155 14.53 7.31 21.31
C MET A 155 15.09 6.02 21.91
N ARG A 156 16.24 5.55 21.42
CA ARG A 156 16.94 4.38 21.98
C ARG A 156 17.29 4.62 23.44
N ASP A 157 17.90 5.75 23.75
CA ASP A 157 18.36 6.10 25.10
C ASP A 157 17.17 6.32 26.06
N ALA A 158 16.03 6.79 25.56
CA ALA A 158 14.75 6.85 26.27
C ALA A 158 14.05 5.47 26.45
N GLY A 159 14.65 4.39 25.93
CA GLY A 159 14.15 3.03 26.10
C GLY A 159 13.02 2.63 25.15
N PHE A 160 12.99 3.17 23.92
CA PHE A 160 11.94 2.90 22.94
C PHE A 160 11.64 1.41 22.73
N GLY A 161 12.67 0.56 22.63
CA GLY A 161 12.47 -0.89 22.46
C GLY A 161 11.65 -1.50 23.61
N ALA A 162 11.97 -1.15 24.87
CA ALA A 162 11.22 -1.62 26.03
C ALA A 162 9.80 -1.02 26.11
N PHE A 163 9.67 0.25 25.73
CA PHE A 163 8.38 0.92 25.62
C PHE A 163 7.46 0.25 24.59
N ARG A 164 7.96 0.02 23.37
CA ARG A 164 7.25 -0.63 22.26
C ARG A 164 6.78 -2.04 22.64
N ARG A 165 7.60 -2.84 23.32
CA ARG A 165 7.25 -4.21 23.72
C ARG A 165 5.96 -4.30 24.53
N LYS A 166 5.65 -3.27 25.34
CA LYS A 166 4.39 -3.19 26.11
C LYS A 166 3.14 -3.22 25.23
N TYR A 167 3.25 -2.69 24.01
CA TYR A 167 2.13 -2.59 23.07
C TYR A 167 2.16 -3.72 22.03
N VAL A 168 3.34 -4.22 21.69
CA VAL A 168 3.50 -5.14 20.56
C VAL A 168 3.53 -6.61 20.97
N ASP A 169 4.32 -7.01 21.98
CA ASP A 169 4.77 -8.41 22.09
C ASP A 169 3.64 -9.44 22.17
N GLU A 170 2.74 -9.27 23.14
CA GLU A 170 1.64 -10.21 23.34
C GLU A 170 0.66 -10.20 22.15
N ARG A 171 0.39 -9.01 21.60
CA ARG A 171 -0.50 -8.85 20.46
C ARG A 171 0.11 -9.48 19.21
N ALA A 172 1.38 -9.25 18.93
CA ALA A 172 2.11 -9.77 17.79
C ALA A 172 2.28 -11.29 17.85
N ALA A 173 2.57 -11.85 19.02
CA ALA A 173 2.67 -13.29 19.24
C ALA A 173 1.39 -14.04 18.81
N ARG A 174 0.22 -13.40 18.96
CA ARG A 174 -1.06 -13.91 18.43
C ARG A 174 -1.30 -13.52 16.98
N ARG A 175 -1.12 -12.24 16.65
CA ARG A 175 -1.55 -11.65 15.37
C ARG A 175 -0.74 -12.18 14.19
N VAL A 176 0.58 -12.28 14.32
CA VAL A 176 1.48 -12.72 13.24
C VAL A 176 1.12 -14.12 12.72
N PRO A 177 1.05 -15.17 13.56
CA PRO A 177 0.69 -16.51 13.07
C PRO A 177 -0.76 -16.59 12.59
N ALA A 178 -1.71 -15.93 13.26
CA ALA A 178 -3.11 -15.92 12.84
C ALA A 178 -3.31 -15.29 11.46
N LEU A 179 -2.71 -14.12 11.23
CA LEU A 179 -2.73 -13.44 9.94
C LEU A 179 -1.98 -14.27 8.89
N GLY A 180 -0.84 -14.86 9.23
CA GLY A 180 -0.11 -15.76 8.32
C GLY A 180 -0.98 -16.93 7.84
N ALA A 181 -1.72 -17.56 8.75
CA ALA A 181 -2.66 -18.63 8.40
C ALA A 181 -3.82 -18.14 7.52
N ARG A 182 -4.39 -16.96 7.82
CA ARG A 182 -5.45 -16.35 6.99
C ARG A 182 -4.97 -16.03 5.58
N LEU A 183 -3.75 -15.53 5.44
CA LEU A 183 -3.18 -15.09 4.19
C LEU A 183 -2.72 -16.26 3.31
N ALA A 184 -2.35 -17.42 3.89
CA ALA A 184 -1.83 -18.57 3.15
C ALA A 184 -2.75 -19.06 1.99
N GLY A 185 -4.07 -18.87 2.09
CA GLY A 185 -5.04 -19.19 1.04
C GLY A 185 -5.39 -18.03 0.09
N THR A 186 -4.83 -16.85 0.28
CA THR A 186 -5.19 -15.62 -0.45
C THR A 186 -4.14 -15.32 -1.52
N ASP A 187 -4.52 -15.41 -2.80
CA ASP A 187 -3.59 -15.25 -3.93
C ASP A 187 -3.71 -13.88 -4.62
N VAL A 188 -3.22 -12.85 -3.94
CA VAL A 188 -3.27 -11.45 -4.41
C VAL A 188 -2.46 -11.26 -5.70
N ILE A 189 -1.25 -11.84 -5.79
CA ILE A 189 -0.34 -11.64 -6.92
C ILE A 189 -0.92 -12.23 -8.20
N THR A 190 -1.58 -13.39 -8.17
CA THR A 190 -2.22 -13.94 -9.37
C THR A 190 -3.29 -12.99 -9.92
N GLU A 191 -4.08 -12.36 -9.05
CA GLU A 191 -5.10 -11.39 -9.48
C GLU A 191 -4.47 -10.08 -9.99
N GLN A 192 -3.37 -9.62 -9.38
CA GLN A 192 -2.62 -8.46 -9.86
C GLN A 192 -1.97 -8.72 -11.22
N GLU A 193 -1.25 -9.84 -11.40
CA GLU A 193 -0.64 -10.23 -12.67
C GLU A 193 -1.69 -10.35 -13.79
N ARG A 194 -2.89 -10.84 -13.46
CA ARG A 194 -4.02 -10.94 -14.40
C ARG A 194 -4.48 -9.56 -14.91
N LEU A 195 -4.49 -8.54 -14.06
CA LEU A 195 -4.92 -7.18 -14.43
C LEU A 195 -3.78 -6.35 -15.01
N LEU A 196 -2.53 -6.58 -14.61
CA LEU A 196 -1.39 -5.83 -15.14
C LEU A 196 -0.88 -6.39 -16.46
N GLY A 197 -1.12 -7.67 -16.73
CA GLY A 197 -0.65 -8.33 -17.96
C GLY A 197 0.84 -8.58 -17.97
N ARG A 198 1.47 -8.51 -16.79
CA ARG A 198 2.89 -8.81 -16.55
C ARG A 198 3.02 -9.68 -15.31
N ARG A 199 4.04 -10.53 -15.29
CA ARG A 199 4.37 -11.34 -14.12
C ARG A 199 5.32 -10.63 -13.19
N PHE A 200 5.15 -10.84 -11.89
CA PHE A 200 6.14 -10.44 -10.91
C PHE A 200 7.25 -11.50 -10.85
N ALA A 201 8.49 -11.03 -10.88
CA ALA A 201 9.65 -11.91 -10.85
C ALA A 201 9.73 -12.72 -9.55
N ASP A 202 9.51 -12.05 -8.42
CA ASP A 202 9.41 -12.67 -7.10
C ASP A 202 7.99 -12.56 -6.57
N PRO A 203 7.17 -13.61 -6.54
CA PRO A 203 5.83 -13.56 -5.98
C PRO A 203 5.80 -13.66 -4.44
N SER A 204 6.83 -13.14 -3.75
CA SER A 204 6.79 -12.96 -2.30
C SER A 204 6.12 -11.65 -1.93
N LEU A 205 5.39 -11.64 -0.81
CA LEU A 205 4.78 -10.45 -0.27
C LEU A 205 4.99 -10.41 1.24
N GLU A 206 5.63 -9.36 1.74
CA GLU A 206 5.87 -9.17 3.16
C GLU A 206 4.92 -8.12 3.77
N VAL A 207 4.19 -8.55 4.80
CA VAL A 207 3.39 -7.68 5.67
C VAL A 207 4.17 -7.44 6.95
N ILE A 208 4.47 -6.18 7.24
CA ILE A 208 5.14 -5.78 8.47
C ILE A 208 4.14 -5.06 9.36
N LEU A 209 3.79 -5.72 10.46
CA LEU A 209 2.82 -5.23 11.43
C LEU A 209 3.49 -4.31 12.45
N LEU A 210 2.97 -3.09 12.56
CA LEU A 210 3.48 -2.02 13.42
C LEU A 210 2.39 -1.54 14.38
N TYR A 211 2.79 -0.91 15.47
CA TYR A 211 1.86 -0.26 16.41
C TYR A 211 1.78 1.25 16.18
N PHE A 212 2.87 1.91 15.76
CA PHE A 212 2.91 3.37 15.63
C PHE A 212 2.62 3.89 14.21
N SER A 213 1.97 3.08 13.36
CA SER A 213 1.76 3.40 11.95
C SER A 213 0.42 4.06 11.60
N LYS A 214 -0.51 4.28 12.55
CA LYS A 214 -1.80 4.93 12.25
C LYS A 214 -1.59 6.39 11.81
N PRO A 215 -2.43 6.89 10.88
CA PRO A 215 -3.49 6.14 10.17
C PRO A 215 -2.98 5.34 8.96
N HIS A 216 -1.70 5.41 8.63
CA HIS A 216 -1.12 4.99 7.36
C HIS A 216 -0.99 3.47 7.17
N GLY A 217 -1.20 3.03 5.92
CA GLY A 217 -0.50 1.91 5.32
C GLY A 217 0.64 2.46 4.47
N ILE A 218 1.84 1.86 4.54
CA ILE A 218 3.02 2.42 3.86
C ILE A 218 3.66 1.35 3.00
N LYS A 219 3.59 1.50 1.68
CA LYS A 219 4.44 0.75 0.75
C LYS A 219 5.90 1.14 0.93
N ILE A 220 6.77 0.15 0.94
CA ILE A 220 8.22 0.33 1.01
C ILE A 220 8.90 -0.44 -0.15
N GLN A 221 10.23 -0.44 -0.22
CA GLN A 221 10.97 -1.12 -1.29
C GLN A 221 10.59 -2.60 -1.41
N GLY A 222 10.54 -3.10 -2.65
CA GLY A 222 10.16 -4.48 -2.96
C GLY A 222 8.66 -4.75 -2.77
N GLN A 223 8.27 -6.03 -2.68
CA GLN A 223 6.87 -6.40 -2.44
C GLN A 223 6.52 -6.43 -0.95
N ARG A 224 6.65 -5.27 -0.30
CA ARG A 224 6.56 -5.14 1.15
C ARG A 224 5.70 -3.94 1.52
N PHE A 225 4.94 -4.02 2.60
CA PHE A 225 4.25 -2.86 3.15
C PHE A 225 4.11 -2.93 4.68
N LEU A 226 3.96 -1.75 5.27
CA LEU A 226 3.74 -1.52 6.68
C LEU A 226 2.25 -1.32 6.93
N THR A 227 1.72 -1.95 7.97
CA THR A 227 0.32 -1.78 8.38
C THR A 227 0.18 -1.90 9.88
N HIS A 228 -0.89 -1.32 10.42
CA HIS A 228 -1.14 -1.39 11.85
C HIS A 228 -1.53 -2.80 12.31
N LEU A 229 -1.06 -3.20 13.48
CA LEU A 229 -1.28 -4.51 14.10
C LEU A 229 -2.76 -4.85 14.30
N ASP A 230 -3.55 -3.84 14.68
CA ASP A 230 -4.98 -3.95 14.97
C ASP A 230 -5.88 -3.84 13.73
N TYR A 231 -5.32 -3.59 12.54
CA TYR A 231 -6.16 -3.56 11.34
C TYR A 231 -6.73 -4.96 11.04
N PRO A 232 -8.02 -5.05 10.65
CA PRO A 232 -8.66 -6.32 10.37
C PRO A 232 -8.01 -7.01 9.15
N ASP A 233 -8.14 -8.33 9.06
CA ASP A 233 -7.54 -9.15 7.98
C ASP A 233 -7.91 -8.64 6.61
N GLU A 234 -9.17 -8.26 6.42
CA GLU A 234 -9.69 -7.74 5.17
C GLU A 234 -9.01 -6.42 4.79
N ALA A 235 -8.69 -5.56 5.76
CA ALA A 235 -7.93 -4.34 5.49
C ALA A 235 -6.50 -4.66 5.05
N VAL A 236 -5.83 -5.62 5.70
CA VAL A 236 -4.49 -6.04 5.29
C VAL A 236 -4.49 -6.63 3.87
N ILE A 237 -5.48 -7.47 3.54
CA ILE A 237 -5.60 -8.05 2.20
C ILE A 237 -5.85 -6.98 1.15
N ARG A 238 -6.73 -6.00 1.43
CA ARG A 238 -6.95 -4.86 0.52
C ARG A 238 -5.68 -4.03 0.34
N ASN A 239 -4.93 -3.75 1.41
CA ASN A 239 -3.65 -3.04 1.30
C ASN A 239 -2.66 -3.83 0.44
N ALA A 240 -2.56 -5.15 0.62
CA ALA A 240 -1.72 -5.98 -0.24
C ALA A 240 -2.15 -5.94 -1.71
N ALA A 241 -3.46 -5.93 -1.97
CA ALA A 241 -4.03 -5.80 -3.29
C ALA A 241 -3.74 -4.42 -3.91
N HIS A 242 -3.64 -3.37 -3.10
CA HIS A 242 -3.31 -1.99 -3.48
C HIS A 242 -1.83 -1.81 -3.79
N GLU A 243 -0.97 -2.04 -2.80
CA GLU A 243 0.38 -1.49 -2.77
C GLU A 243 1.32 -2.10 -3.80
N MET A 244 1.03 -3.31 -4.29
CA MET A 244 1.84 -3.98 -5.32
C MET A 244 1.41 -3.61 -6.75
N LEU A 245 0.29 -2.90 -6.90
CA LEU A 245 -0.11 -2.33 -8.18
C LEU A 245 0.61 -1.01 -8.47
N HIS A 246 1.32 -0.42 -7.49
CA HIS A 246 2.05 0.83 -7.64
C HIS A 246 3.45 0.65 -8.27
N PRO A 247 3.79 1.42 -9.33
CA PRO A 247 2.88 2.10 -10.25
C PRO A 247 2.21 1.10 -11.22
N PRO A 248 0.97 1.38 -11.69
CA PRO A 248 0.21 0.45 -12.51
C PRO A 248 0.80 0.30 -13.92
N PHE A 249 1.48 1.35 -14.39
CA PHE A 249 2.28 1.42 -15.62
C PHE A 249 3.31 2.57 -15.47
N PRO A 250 4.30 2.73 -16.38
CA PRO A 250 5.29 3.80 -16.28
C PRO A 250 4.65 5.20 -16.30
N MET A 251 4.72 5.92 -15.18
CA MET A 251 4.08 7.24 -15.01
C MET A 251 4.79 8.36 -15.77
N ASP A 252 6.06 8.16 -16.13
CA ASP A 252 6.86 9.04 -17.00
C ASP A 252 6.71 8.71 -18.50
N GLY A 253 5.97 7.64 -18.82
CA GLY A 253 5.74 7.15 -20.17
C GLY A 253 4.80 8.03 -21.00
N PRO A 254 4.77 7.82 -22.34
CA PRO A 254 3.94 8.62 -23.25
C PRO A 254 2.44 8.47 -22.99
N LEU A 255 1.98 7.28 -22.56
CA LEU A 255 0.57 7.06 -22.25
C LEU A 255 0.15 7.88 -21.02
N ALA A 256 0.89 7.77 -19.91
CA ALA A 256 0.61 8.52 -18.68
C ALA A 256 0.55 10.03 -18.95
N LYS A 257 1.51 10.58 -19.71
CA LYS A 257 1.52 11.99 -20.14
C LYS A 257 0.27 12.37 -20.94
N SER A 258 -0.19 11.49 -21.84
CA SER A 258 -1.37 11.74 -22.68
C SER A 258 -2.68 11.67 -21.88
N VAL A 259 -2.78 10.74 -20.95
CA VAL A 259 -3.91 10.63 -20.02
C VAL A 259 -3.95 11.86 -19.10
N MET A 260 -2.82 12.24 -18.50
CA MET A 260 -2.73 13.44 -17.67
C MET A 260 -3.09 14.72 -18.45
N ALA A 261 -2.68 14.84 -19.72
CA ALA A 261 -3.08 15.97 -20.56
C ALA A 261 -4.60 16.05 -20.78
N THR A 262 -5.29 14.90 -20.75
CA THR A 262 -6.75 14.83 -20.80
C THR A 262 -7.38 15.18 -19.46
N MET A 263 -6.88 14.60 -18.36
CA MET A 263 -7.38 14.87 -17.00
C MET A 263 -7.17 16.34 -16.58
N ASN A 264 -6.08 16.97 -16.99
CA ASN A 264 -5.83 18.40 -16.75
C ASN A 264 -6.84 19.33 -17.44
N ARG A 265 -7.61 18.84 -18.42
CA ARG A 265 -8.71 19.59 -19.05
C ARG A 265 -10.07 19.25 -18.44
N ASP A 266 -10.12 18.31 -17.49
CA ASP A 266 -11.34 17.94 -16.79
C ASP A 266 -11.61 18.92 -15.64
N PRO A 267 -12.71 19.69 -15.68
CA PRO A 267 -13.03 20.65 -14.63
C PRO A 267 -13.35 20.00 -13.28
N LEU A 268 -13.84 18.76 -13.25
CA LEU A 268 -14.13 18.05 -12.01
C LEU A 268 -12.82 17.63 -11.34
N LEU A 269 -11.92 16.98 -12.08
CA LEU A 269 -10.66 16.48 -11.51
C LEU A 269 -9.70 17.60 -11.11
N THR A 270 -9.63 18.67 -11.89
CA THR A 270 -8.81 19.86 -11.53
C THR A 270 -9.33 20.54 -10.27
N ARG A 271 -10.65 20.58 -10.08
CA ARG A 271 -11.27 21.10 -8.85
C ARG A 271 -10.99 20.23 -7.63
N VAL A 272 -11.14 18.90 -7.74
CA VAL A 272 -10.79 17.96 -6.67
C VAL A 272 -9.35 18.16 -6.22
N LEU A 273 -8.41 18.20 -7.18
CA LEU A 273 -6.99 18.42 -6.88
C LEU A 273 -6.74 19.74 -6.13
N ALA A 274 -7.47 20.80 -6.47
CA ALA A 274 -7.33 22.10 -5.83
C ALA A 274 -7.94 22.17 -4.41
N GLU A 275 -9.00 21.40 -4.14
CA GLU A 275 -9.84 21.54 -2.93
C GLU A 275 -9.69 20.41 -1.90
N HIS A 276 -9.06 19.28 -2.25
CA HIS A 276 -8.84 18.18 -1.29
C HIS A 276 -7.88 18.59 -0.16
N ASP A 277 -7.93 17.87 0.97
CA ASP A 277 -6.97 18.09 2.06
C ASP A 277 -5.61 17.51 1.65
N PRO A 278 -4.56 18.35 1.51
CA PRO A 278 -3.25 17.88 1.08
C PRO A 278 -2.58 16.92 2.06
N ALA A 279 -3.07 16.81 3.30
CA ALA A 279 -2.61 15.83 4.28
C ALA A 279 -2.91 14.37 3.89
N PHE A 280 -3.89 14.13 3.00
CA PHE A 280 -4.16 12.80 2.44
C PHE A 280 -3.12 12.36 1.40
N GLY A 281 -2.36 13.29 0.80
CA GLY A 281 -1.40 12.99 -0.26
C GLY A 281 -1.98 13.22 -1.66
N TYR A 282 -1.35 12.62 -2.69
CA TYR A 282 -1.80 12.71 -4.10
C TYR A 282 -1.97 14.15 -4.64
N ASN A 283 -1.08 15.03 -4.20
CA ASN A 283 -1.10 16.48 -4.45
C ASN A 283 -0.74 16.90 -5.89
N SER A 284 -0.86 16.01 -6.87
CA SER A 284 -0.61 16.28 -8.29
C SER A 284 -1.53 15.44 -9.18
N MET A 285 -1.71 15.86 -10.44
CA MET A 285 -2.50 15.09 -11.41
C MET A 285 -1.87 13.70 -11.68
N GLU A 286 -0.55 13.60 -11.61
CA GLU A 286 0.16 12.33 -11.67
C GLU A 286 -0.19 11.45 -10.46
N GLY A 287 -0.23 12.04 -9.26
CA GLY A 287 -0.63 11.38 -8.03
C GLY A 287 -2.06 10.83 -8.12
N ILE A 288 -3.01 11.64 -8.60
CA ILE A 288 -4.39 11.20 -8.85
C ILE A 288 -4.42 10.07 -9.88
N LEU A 289 -3.79 10.22 -11.05
CA LEU A 289 -3.79 9.16 -12.08
C LEU A 289 -3.24 7.84 -11.54
N ASN A 290 -2.10 7.90 -10.85
CA ASN A 290 -1.45 6.73 -10.29
C ASN A 290 -2.35 6.05 -9.25
N GLU A 291 -2.76 6.79 -8.22
CA GLU A 291 -3.57 6.28 -7.11
C GLU A 291 -4.95 5.79 -7.56
N ASP A 292 -5.68 6.57 -8.35
CA ASP A 292 -7.04 6.23 -8.72
C ASP A 292 -7.09 5.04 -9.70
N THR A 293 -6.05 4.87 -10.53
CA THR A 293 -5.90 3.65 -11.32
C THR A 293 -5.69 2.44 -10.42
N VAL A 294 -4.82 2.57 -9.41
CA VAL A 294 -4.57 1.49 -8.44
C VAL A 294 -5.82 1.18 -7.61
N GLN A 295 -6.53 2.19 -7.08
CA GLN A 295 -7.80 2.02 -6.36
C GLN A 295 -8.82 1.25 -7.20
N ALA A 296 -8.98 1.59 -8.48
CA ALA A 296 -9.93 0.91 -9.36
C ALA A 296 -9.58 -0.58 -9.58
N LEU A 297 -8.29 -0.88 -9.77
CA LEU A 297 -7.80 -2.24 -9.92
C LEU A 297 -7.88 -3.03 -8.62
N GLU A 298 -7.50 -2.43 -7.50
CA GLU A 298 -7.56 -3.05 -6.18
C GLU A 298 -9.01 -3.40 -5.83
N GLN A 299 -9.99 -2.53 -6.13
CA GLN A 299 -11.40 -2.85 -5.92
C GLN A 299 -11.81 -4.14 -6.65
N ILE A 300 -11.35 -4.35 -7.89
CA ILE A 300 -11.59 -5.58 -8.66
C ILE A 300 -10.92 -6.80 -8.00
N VAL A 301 -9.66 -6.66 -7.57
CA VAL A 301 -8.93 -7.73 -6.88
C VAL A 301 -9.65 -8.11 -5.59
N SER A 302 -10.00 -7.12 -4.77
CA SER A 302 -10.64 -7.28 -3.48
C SER A 302 -12.02 -7.92 -3.59
N GLU A 303 -12.78 -7.66 -4.66
CA GLU A 303 -14.06 -8.33 -4.93
C GLU A 303 -13.85 -9.82 -5.20
N ARG A 304 -12.84 -10.18 -5.99
CA ARG A 304 -12.51 -11.58 -6.30
C ARG A 304 -11.96 -12.34 -5.10
N LEU A 305 -11.28 -11.64 -4.20
CA LEU A 305 -10.79 -12.19 -2.92
C LEU A 305 -11.88 -12.23 -1.83
N GLY A 306 -13.07 -11.67 -2.08
CA GLY A 306 -14.18 -11.67 -1.13
C GLY A 306 -13.98 -10.74 0.08
N VAL A 307 -13.13 -9.71 -0.05
CA VAL A 307 -12.80 -8.77 1.05
C VAL A 307 -13.16 -7.32 0.73
N ALA A 308 -13.79 -7.07 -0.42
CA ALA A 308 -14.17 -5.72 -0.82
C ALA A 308 -15.28 -5.14 0.06
N LYS A 309 -15.21 -3.82 0.26
CA LYS A 309 -16.39 -3.02 0.62
C LYS A 309 -17.16 -2.69 -0.67
N PRO A 310 -18.47 -2.37 -0.59
CA PRO A 310 -19.19 -1.83 -1.73
C PRO A 310 -18.48 -0.59 -2.30
N ALA A 311 -18.19 -0.57 -3.60
CA ALA A 311 -17.34 0.45 -4.23
C ALA A 311 -17.86 1.89 -3.99
N GLY A 312 -19.18 2.09 -4.16
CA GLY A 312 -19.82 3.38 -3.93
C GLY A 312 -19.75 3.84 -2.47
N GLU A 313 -19.92 2.94 -1.50
CA GLU A 313 -19.77 3.28 -0.08
C GLU A 313 -18.34 3.65 0.27
N ARG A 314 -17.36 2.91 -0.26
CA ARG A 314 -15.94 3.17 -0.05
C ARG A 314 -15.54 4.56 -0.54
N TRP A 315 -15.77 4.86 -1.82
CA TRP A 315 -15.26 6.10 -2.42
C TRP A 315 -16.11 7.33 -2.12
N ARG A 316 -17.27 7.19 -1.47
CA ARG A 316 -17.94 8.35 -0.85
C ARG A 316 -17.31 8.77 0.49
N ALA A 317 -16.53 7.90 1.12
CA ALA A 317 -15.98 8.13 2.46
C ALA A 317 -14.44 8.19 2.51
N SER A 318 -13.74 7.46 1.64
CA SER A 318 -12.27 7.47 1.60
C SER A 318 -11.75 8.83 1.18
N ASP A 319 -10.89 9.42 2.00
CA ASP A 319 -10.13 10.64 1.66
C ASP A 319 -11.03 11.79 1.19
N ASP A 320 -12.12 12.01 1.94
CA ASP A 320 -13.21 12.97 1.64
C ASP A 320 -13.89 12.78 0.28
N GLY A 321 -13.78 11.59 -0.29
CA GLY A 321 -14.36 11.21 -1.57
C GLY A 321 -13.59 11.71 -2.80
N MET A 322 -12.30 12.00 -2.66
CA MET A 322 -11.49 12.53 -3.77
C MET A 322 -11.29 11.54 -4.93
N HIS A 323 -11.44 10.24 -4.69
CA HIS A 323 -11.17 9.14 -5.65
C HIS A 323 -12.25 8.97 -6.73
N LEU A 324 -12.68 10.07 -7.35
CA LEU A 324 -13.70 10.10 -8.39
C LEU A 324 -13.21 9.45 -9.69
N PHE A 325 -11.93 9.60 -10.01
CA PHE A 325 -11.37 8.96 -11.20
C PHE A 325 -11.28 7.44 -11.00
N ALA A 326 -11.05 6.97 -9.77
CA ALA A 326 -11.08 5.54 -9.43
C ALA A 326 -12.47 4.94 -9.67
N ALA A 327 -13.51 5.63 -9.17
CA ALA A 327 -14.90 5.25 -9.41
C ALA A 327 -15.23 5.21 -10.91
N ALA A 328 -14.79 6.21 -11.66
CA ALA A 328 -15.00 6.25 -13.11
C ALA A 328 -14.31 5.08 -13.82
N LEU A 329 -13.03 4.84 -13.55
CA LEU A 329 -12.24 3.75 -14.14
C LEU A 329 -12.83 2.39 -13.81
N TYR A 330 -13.16 2.13 -12.54
CA TYR A 330 -13.79 0.88 -12.12
C TYR A 330 -15.08 0.60 -12.90
N GLY A 331 -15.96 1.59 -13.03
CA GLY A 331 -17.20 1.46 -13.82
C GLY A 331 -16.93 1.14 -15.30
N MET A 332 -15.91 1.77 -15.89
CA MET A 332 -15.52 1.52 -17.28
C MET A 332 -14.90 0.13 -17.48
N LEU A 333 -14.03 -0.31 -16.57
CA LEU A 333 -13.41 -1.64 -16.58
C LEU A 333 -14.46 -2.74 -16.45
N LYS A 334 -15.43 -2.56 -15.55
CA LYS A 334 -16.59 -3.46 -15.37
C LYS A 334 -17.44 -3.56 -16.63
N ALA A 335 -17.75 -2.42 -17.26
CA ALA A 335 -18.54 -2.37 -18.49
C ALA A 335 -17.87 -3.15 -19.64
N ASP A 336 -16.54 -3.16 -19.68
CA ASP A 336 -15.75 -3.89 -20.67
C ASP A 336 -15.54 -5.37 -20.33
N GLY A 337 -15.98 -5.80 -19.14
CA GLY A 337 -15.70 -7.14 -18.61
C GLY A 337 -14.24 -7.38 -18.24
N TYR A 338 -13.44 -6.31 -18.10
CA TYR A 338 -12.03 -6.38 -17.74
C TYR A 338 -11.81 -6.99 -16.36
N ASP A 339 -12.75 -6.77 -15.44
CA ASP A 339 -12.76 -7.39 -14.12
C ASP A 339 -12.76 -8.93 -14.19
N ARG A 340 -13.39 -9.50 -15.22
CA ARG A 340 -13.45 -10.95 -15.48
C ARG A 340 -12.24 -11.44 -16.28
N THR A 341 -11.91 -10.77 -17.38
CA THR A 341 -10.88 -11.24 -18.33
C THR A 341 -9.47 -10.86 -17.93
N GLY A 342 -9.31 -9.70 -17.29
CA GLY A 342 -8.03 -9.03 -17.14
C GLY A 342 -7.42 -8.67 -18.49
N GLY A 343 -6.10 -8.60 -18.53
CA GLY A 343 -5.33 -8.22 -19.70
C GLY A 343 -4.14 -7.40 -19.27
N ASN A 344 -3.85 -6.32 -20.01
CA ASN A 344 -2.83 -5.34 -19.67
C ASN A 344 -3.51 -3.98 -19.47
N ILE A 345 -3.38 -3.39 -18.28
CA ILE A 345 -4.09 -2.15 -17.92
C ILE A 345 -3.61 -0.95 -18.74
N GLU A 346 -2.32 -0.91 -19.08
CA GLU A 346 -1.73 0.13 -19.92
C GLU A 346 -2.37 0.10 -21.33
N THR A 347 -2.46 -1.08 -21.93
CA THR A 347 -3.13 -1.28 -23.23
C THR A 347 -4.62 -0.96 -23.16
N TRP A 348 -5.30 -1.27 -22.04
CA TRP A 348 -6.70 -0.91 -21.87
C TRP A 348 -6.87 0.61 -21.78
N MET A 349 -6.02 1.29 -21.02
CA MET A 349 -6.04 2.74 -20.82
C MET A 349 -5.77 3.49 -22.14
N ASP A 350 -4.83 3.00 -22.96
CA ASP A 350 -4.55 3.55 -24.30
C ASP A 350 -5.78 3.48 -25.22
N LYS A 351 -6.46 2.32 -25.25
CA LYS A 351 -7.71 2.15 -26.01
C LYS A 351 -8.83 3.03 -25.48
N ALA A 352 -8.96 3.17 -24.17
CA ALA A 352 -9.96 4.04 -23.55
C ALA A 352 -9.73 5.52 -23.91
N LEU A 353 -8.46 5.96 -23.91
CA LEU A 353 -8.06 7.29 -24.34
C LEU A 353 -8.39 7.53 -25.82
N ALA A 354 -7.98 6.63 -26.72
CA ALA A 354 -8.23 6.73 -28.15
C ALA A 354 -9.73 6.75 -28.50
N ALA A 355 -10.56 6.05 -27.71
CA ALA A 355 -12.01 6.03 -27.85
C ALA A 355 -12.72 7.23 -27.18
N GLY A 356 -11.99 8.19 -26.60
CA GLY A 356 -12.58 9.36 -25.94
C GLY A 356 -13.32 9.06 -24.63
N ARG A 357 -13.08 7.89 -24.04
CA ARG A 357 -13.73 7.46 -22.79
C ARG A 357 -13.21 8.15 -21.55
N LEU A 358 -12.04 8.79 -21.63
CA LEU A 358 -11.48 9.62 -20.58
C LEU A 358 -11.88 11.11 -20.72
N SER A 359 -12.89 11.42 -21.52
CA SER A 359 -13.46 12.77 -21.59
C SER A 359 -14.25 13.13 -20.33
N PRO A 360 -14.41 14.43 -20.00
CA PRO A 360 -15.06 14.84 -18.75
C PRO A 360 -16.47 14.29 -18.57
N LYS A 361 -17.26 14.27 -19.65
CA LYS A 361 -18.62 13.71 -19.64
C LYS A 361 -18.61 12.21 -19.31
N SER A 362 -17.64 11.46 -19.84
CA SER A 362 -17.54 10.02 -19.63
C SER A 362 -17.04 9.70 -18.22
N ILE A 363 -16.06 10.45 -17.71
CA ILE A 363 -15.56 10.32 -16.33
C ILE A 363 -16.71 10.57 -15.34
N ALA A 364 -17.34 11.75 -15.41
CA ALA A 364 -18.45 12.10 -14.52
C ALA A 364 -19.62 11.11 -14.64
N GLY A 365 -19.98 10.71 -15.86
CA GLY A 365 -21.05 9.75 -16.09
C GLY A 365 -20.78 8.34 -15.54
N SER A 366 -19.53 7.88 -15.57
CA SER A 366 -19.15 6.58 -15.00
C SER A 366 -19.09 6.65 -13.47
N ALA A 367 -18.41 7.66 -12.91
CA ALA A 367 -18.33 7.88 -11.47
C ALA A 367 -19.72 8.04 -10.84
N SER A 368 -20.60 8.81 -11.47
CA SER A 368 -22.00 9.00 -11.03
C SER A 368 -22.76 7.70 -10.84
N LYS A 369 -22.59 6.73 -11.75
CA LYS A 369 -23.25 5.42 -11.64
C LYS A 369 -22.68 4.56 -10.51
N VAL A 370 -21.36 4.59 -10.32
CA VAL A 370 -20.69 3.80 -9.28
C VAL A 370 -20.96 4.36 -7.89
N LEU A 371 -20.97 5.68 -7.77
CA LEU A 371 -21.18 6.39 -6.50
C LEU A 371 -22.65 6.61 -6.17
N ASP A 372 -23.58 6.30 -7.08
CA ASP A 372 -25.01 6.58 -6.96
C ASP A 372 -25.26 8.06 -6.56
N LEU A 373 -24.60 8.95 -7.29
CA LEU A 373 -24.65 10.40 -7.10
C LEU A 373 -24.89 11.11 -8.43
N PRO A 374 -25.69 12.19 -8.48
CA PRO A 374 -25.77 13.05 -9.65
C PRO A 374 -24.39 13.59 -10.06
N ALA A 375 -24.15 13.75 -11.37
CA ALA A 375 -22.84 14.18 -11.89
C ALA A 375 -22.41 15.57 -11.36
N ASP A 376 -23.36 16.46 -11.13
CA ASP A 376 -23.18 17.80 -10.52
C ASP A 376 -22.97 17.76 -9.00
N GLN A 377 -23.06 16.57 -8.40
CA GLN A 377 -22.93 16.34 -6.96
C GLN A 377 -21.76 15.42 -6.59
N LEU A 378 -20.91 15.05 -7.56
CA LEU A 378 -19.77 14.16 -7.33
C LEU A 378 -18.71 14.76 -6.40
N TRP A 379 -18.59 16.09 -6.39
CA TRP A 379 -17.67 16.80 -5.50
C TRP A 379 -18.40 17.93 -4.79
N LYS A 380 -18.64 17.76 -3.49
CA LYS A 380 -19.28 18.75 -2.61
C LYS A 380 -18.26 19.26 -1.59
N LYS A 381 -17.29 20.05 -2.04
CA LYS A 381 -16.58 21.02 -1.18
C LYS A 381 -16.98 22.43 -1.60
N ALA A 382 -17.03 23.34 -0.63
CA ALA A 382 -17.67 24.66 -0.75
C ALA A 382 -16.94 25.59 -1.73
#